data_AF-A0A7K3S6S0-F1
#
_entry.id   AF-A0A7K3S6S0-F1
#
_cell.length_a   1.000
_cell.length_b   1.000
_cell.length_c   1.000
_cell.angle_alpha   90.00
_cell.angle_beta   90.00
_cell.angle_gamma   90.00
#
_symmetry.space_group_name_H-M   'P 1'
#
loop_
_entity.id
_entity.type
_entity.pdbx_description
1 polymer ?
#
loop_
_entity_poly.entity_id
_entity_poly.type
_entity_poly.pdbx_seq_one_letter_code
_entity_poly.pdbx_strand_id
1 'polypeptide(L)'
;MSVVVFLFLIAAAFLVVALVGPYRLYWRSRPRAAGQPSDAALAWGRVGAFGVAGVFAFGGCSVLGDVDKGAWSSGEVRKAAEDVAFTLGDEPRLPGDAADGYASLIEAGVVEAGAGQGPSYAVSVERVGSGHDYEVSAGGADSTVCLRVTETESAGGGVFVPGADGGSGDSIARYDLSATVDDGPC
;
A
#
# COMPACT_ATOMS: atom_id res chain seq x y z
N MET A 1 12.91 -8.55 5.85
CA MET A 1 14.22 -7.86 5.68
C MET A 1 15.44 -8.81 5.59
N SER A 2 15.60 -9.82 6.45
CA SER A 2 16.81 -10.68 6.45
C SER A 2 17.07 -11.43 5.12
N VAL A 3 16.01 -11.91 4.48
CA VAL A 3 16.11 -12.63 3.18
C VAL A 3 16.57 -11.71 2.05
N VAL A 4 16.06 -10.47 1.99
CA VAL A 4 16.45 -9.47 0.99
C VAL A 4 17.93 -9.13 1.12
N VAL A 5 18.39 -8.84 2.34
CA VAL A 5 19.81 -8.56 2.62
C VAL A 5 20.69 -9.74 2.21
N PHE A 6 20.28 -10.97 2.52
CA PHE A 6 21.01 -12.17 2.13
C PHE A 6 21.14 -12.34 0.61
N LEU A 7 20.06 -12.08 -0.16
CA LEU A 7 20.08 -12.14 -1.62
C LEU A 7 21.06 -11.12 -2.22
N PHE A 8 21.06 -9.88 -1.73
CA PHE A 8 22.00 -8.85 -2.19
C PHE A 8 23.44 -9.15 -1.80
N LEU A 9 23.69 -9.75 -0.62
CA LEU A 9 25.03 -10.18 -0.23
C LEU A 9 25.57 -11.28 -1.14
N ILE A 10 24.73 -12.25 -1.52
CA ILE A 10 25.10 -13.29 -2.50
C ILE A 10 25.39 -12.65 -3.86
N ALA A 11 24.51 -11.76 -4.33
CA ALA A 11 24.72 -11.06 -5.59
C ALA A 11 26.05 -10.29 -5.60
N ALA A 12 26.35 -9.55 -4.52
CA ALA A 12 27.61 -8.82 -4.37
C ALA A 12 28.83 -9.74 -4.37
N ALA A 13 28.76 -10.88 -3.68
CA ALA A 13 29.85 -11.86 -3.68
C ALA A 13 30.14 -12.39 -5.09
N PHE A 14 29.10 -12.77 -5.86
CA PHE A 14 29.27 -13.21 -7.25
C PHE A 14 29.79 -12.10 -8.16
N LEU A 15 29.37 -10.86 -7.94
CA LEU A 15 29.85 -9.70 -8.69
C LEU A 15 31.33 -9.43 -8.42
N VAL A 16 31.77 -9.53 -7.15
CA VAL A 16 33.19 -9.45 -6.78
C VAL A 16 34.00 -10.56 -7.45
N VAL A 17 33.50 -11.80 -7.45
CA VAL A 17 34.16 -12.93 -8.15
C VAL A 17 34.26 -12.66 -9.66
N ALA A 18 33.21 -12.11 -10.27
CA ALA A 18 33.19 -11.76 -11.68
C ALA A 18 34.19 -10.64 -12.03
N LEU A 19 34.32 -9.62 -11.17
CA LEU A 19 35.20 -8.46 -11.36
C LEU A 19 36.67 -8.74 -11.06
N VAL A 20 36.98 -9.35 -9.92
CA VAL A 20 38.37 -9.63 -9.50
C VAL A 20 38.99 -10.69 -10.41
N GLY A 21 38.15 -11.59 -10.93
CA GLY A 21 38.53 -12.70 -11.77
C GLY A 21 39.21 -13.81 -10.94
N PRO A 22 38.73 -15.07 -11.03
CA PRO A 22 39.27 -16.18 -10.23
C PRO A 22 40.78 -16.40 -10.46
N TYR A 23 41.28 -15.97 -11.62
CA TYR A 23 42.70 -15.97 -11.98
C TYR A 23 43.59 -15.15 -11.04
N ARG A 24 43.17 -13.95 -10.61
CA ARG A 24 44.00 -13.09 -9.75
C ARG A 24 44.08 -13.58 -8.31
N LEU A 25 43.08 -14.32 -7.84
CA LEU A 25 43.00 -14.82 -6.46
C LEU A 25 43.75 -16.15 -6.28
N TYR A 26 43.68 -17.07 -7.25
CA TYR A 26 44.22 -18.43 -7.07
C TYR A 26 45.46 -18.75 -7.93
N TRP A 27 45.60 -18.15 -9.12
CA TRP A 27 46.63 -18.53 -10.10
C TRP A 27 47.76 -17.50 -10.26
N ARG A 28 47.73 -16.37 -9.55
CA ARG A 28 48.73 -15.29 -9.70
C ARG A 28 50.16 -15.71 -9.33
N SER A 29 50.32 -16.66 -8.42
CA SER A 29 51.62 -17.08 -7.86
C SER A 29 52.15 -18.42 -8.39
N ARG A 30 51.44 -19.09 -9.31
CA ARG A 30 51.84 -20.41 -9.81
C ARG A 30 52.30 -20.36 -11.28
N PRO A 31 53.41 -21.02 -11.65
CA PRO A 31 53.81 -21.15 -13.05
C PRO A 31 52.72 -21.90 -13.83
N ARG A 32 52.49 -21.53 -15.10
CA ARG A 32 51.48 -22.15 -15.96
C ARG A 32 51.67 -23.66 -15.96
N ALA A 33 50.78 -24.38 -15.27
CA ALA A 33 50.81 -25.82 -15.14
C ALA A 33 49.80 -26.47 -16.11
N ALA A 34 50.10 -27.68 -16.57
CA ALA A 34 49.15 -28.51 -17.31
C ALA A 34 47.90 -28.74 -16.45
N GLY A 35 46.72 -28.28 -16.91
CA GLY A 35 45.46 -28.28 -16.16
C GLY A 35 44.88 -26.89 -15.88
N GLN A 36 45.55 -25.82 -16.31
CA GLN A 36 45.00 -24.46 -16.24
C GLN A 36 43.78 -24.32 -17.17
N PRO A 37 42.61 -23.85 -16.69
CA PRO A 37 41.46 -23.57 -17.54
C PRO A 37 41.83 -22.51 -18.58
N SER A 38 41.39 -22.70 -19.82
CA SER A 38 41.65 -21.76 -20.91
C SER A 38 41.05 -20.38 -20.63
N ASP A 39 41.61 -19.33 -21.25
CA ASP A 39 41.08 -17.96 -21.11
C ASP A 39 39.59 -17.88 -21.49
N ALA A 40 39.17 -18.71 -22.45
CA ALA A 40 37.78 -18.87 -22.83
C ALA A 40 36.92 -19.46 -21.69
N ALA A 41 37.40 -20.51 -21.01
CA ALA A 41 36.69 -21.10 -19.86
C ALA A 41 36.55 -20.09 -18.69
N LEU A 42 37.57 -19.25 -18.48
CA LEU A 42 37.53 -18.19 -17.47
C LEU A 42 36.57 -17.05 -17.86
N ALA A 43 36.51 -16.69 -19.15
CA ALA A 43 35.55 -15.71 -19.65
C ALA A 43 34.10 -16.22 -19.49
N TRP A 44 33.83 -17.48 -19.84
CA TRP A 44 32.53 -18.11 -19.63
C TRP A 44 32.15 -18.18 -18.14
N GLY A 45 33.11 -18.46 -17.26
CA GLY A 45 32.89 -18.43 -15.82
C GLY A 45 32.46 -17.05 -15.30
N ARG A 46 33.01 -15.96 -15.86
CA ARG A 46 32.59 -14.59 -15.51
C ARG A 46 31.19 -14.28 -16.02
N VAL A 47 30.86 -14.67 -17.25
CA VAL A 47 29.51 -14.53 -17.81
C VAL A 47 28.48 -15.27 -16.95
N GLY A 48 28.80 -16.50 -16.54
CA GLY A 48 27.96 -17.27 -15.61
C GLY A 48 27.80 -16.58 -14.26
N ALA A 49 28.88 -16.07 -13.67
CA ALA A 49 28.83 -15.34 -12.40
C ALA A 49 28.00 -14.04 -12.49
N PHE A 50 28.12 -13.29 -13.58
CA PHE A 50 27.26 -12.13 -13.84
C PHE A 50 25.79 -12.51 -14.02
N GLY A 51 25.50 -13.61 -14.72
CA GLY A 51 24.14 -14.11 -14.87
C GLY A 51 23.52 -14.47 -13.53
N VAL A 52 24.24 -15.22 -12.69
CA VAL A 52 23.80 -15.59 -11.34
C VAL A 52 23.62 -14.36 -10.46
N ALA A 53 24.57 -13.41 -10.46
CA ALA A 53 24.44 -12.15 -9.74
C ALA A 53 23.20 -11.36 -10.19
N GLY A 54 22.93 -11.32 -11.49
CA GLY A 54 21.74 -10.69 -12.06
C GLY A 54 20.43 -11.33 -11.57
N VAL A 55 20.37 -12.67 -11.54
CA VAL A 55 19.19 -13.39 -11.02
C VAL A 55 18.94 -13.07 -9.55
N PHE A 56 19.98 -13.07 -8.72
CA PHE A 56 19.85 -12.75 -7.29
C PHE A 56 19.48 -11.29 -7.05
N ALA A 57 20.06 -10.35 -7.82
CA ALA A 57 19.71 -8.94 -7.75
C ALA A 57 18.25 -8.70 -8.18
N PHE A 58 17.83 -9.30 -9.28
CA PHE A 58 16.44 -9.23 -9.75
C PHE A 58 15.47 -9.80 -8.71
N GLY A 59 15.76 -11.00 -8.18
CA GLY A 59 14.95 -11.62 -7.13
C GLY A 59 14.87 -10.75 -5.87
N GLY A 60 15.97 -10.11 -5.47
CA GLY A 60 15.98 -9.14 -4.37
C GLY A 60 15.06 -7.94 -4.62
N CYS A 61 15.10 -7.36 -5.82
CA CYS A 61 14.22 -6.27 -6.22
C CYS A 61 12.74 -6.69 -6.31
N SER A 62 12.43 -7.89 -6.82
CA SER A 62 11.06 -8.39 -6.88
C SER A 62 10.47 -8.58 -5.49
N VAL A 63 11.22 -9.16 -4.56
CA VAL A 63 10.78 -9.33 -3.16
C VAL A 63 10.58 -7.98 -2.48
N LEU A 64 11.44 -6.98 -2.74
CA LEU A 64 11.24 -5.62 -2.26
C LEU A 64 9.93 -5.01 -2.80
N GLY A 65 9.68 -5.13 -4.11
CA GLY A 65 8.47 -4.59 -4.72
C GLY A 65 7.17 -5.25 -4.22
N ASP A 66 7.21 -6.52 -3.82
CA ASP A 66 6.06 -7.18 -3.20
C ASP A 66 5.89 -6.81 -1.72
N VAL A 67 6.98 -6.49 -1.01
CA VAL A 67 6.92 -5.91 0.33
C VAL A 67 6.34 -4.50 0.29
N ASP A 68 6.70 -3.70 -0.71
CA ASP A 68 6.15 -2.36 -0.91
C ASP A 68 4.64 -2.40 -1.16
N LYS A 69 4.13 -3.38 -1.92
CA LYS A 69 2.67 -3.60 -2.07
C LYS A 69 1.99 -4.15 -0.81
N GLY A 70 2.77 -4.61 0.17
CA GLY A 70 2.28 -5.14 1.43
C GLY A 70 2.02 -4.07 2.49
N ALA A 71 2.36 -2.82 2.23
CA ALA A 71 2.27 -1.72 3.18
C ALA A 71 1.75 -0.46 2.48
N TRP A 72 0.84 0.24 3.14
CA TRP A 72 0.42 1.57 2.68
C TRP A 72 1.49 2.60 3.02
N SER A 73 1.71 3.58 2.15
CA SER A 73 2.47 4.78 2.50
C SER A 73 1.55 5.88 3.04
N SER A 74 2.09 6.76 3.90
CA SER A 74 1.39 7.93 4.43
C SER A 74 0.73 8.81 3.35
N GLY A 75 1.42 8.99 2.22
CA GLY A 75 0.90 9.78 1.10
C GLY A 75 -0.26 9.10 0.38
N GLU A 76 -0.28 7.76 0.33
CA GLU A 76 -1.38 7.01 -0.28
C GLU A 76 -2.62 7.01 0.59
N VAL A 77 -2.46 6.88 1.92
CA VAL A 77 -3.58 7.02 2.87
C VAL A 77 -4.20 8.41 2.75
N ARG A 78 -3.36 9.46 2.75
CA ARG A 78 -3.83 10.84 2.58
C ARG A 78 -4.57 11.04 1.26
N LYS A 79 -4.00 10.59 0.15
CA LYS A 79 -4.61 10.73 -1.18
C LYS A 79 -5.93 9.97 -1.28
N ALA A 80 -6.02 8.76 -0.73
CA ALA A 80 -7.26 7.99 -0.70
C ALA A 80 -8.32 8.68 0.16
N ALA A 81 -7.96 9.22 1.33
CA ALA A 81 -8.87 10.00 2.16
C ALA A 81 -9.36 11.27 1.44
N GLU A 82 -8.50 11.97 0.68
CA GLU A 82 -8.89 13.13 -0.14
C GLU A 82 -9.88 12.76 -1.25
N ASP A 83 -9.68 11.60 -1.91
CA ASP A 83 -10.59 11.10 -2.95
C ASP A 83 -11.96 10.72 -2.36
N VAL A 84 -11.96 10.09 -1.18
CA VAL A 84 -13.18 9.80 -0.43
C VAL A 84 -13.88 11.08 0.01
N ALA A 85 -13.14 12.08 0.47
CA ALA A 85 -13.72 13.37 0.86
C ALA A 85 -14.39 14.09 -0.32
N PHE A 86 -13.83 13.95 -1.52
CA PHE A 86 -14.42 14.47 -2.75
C PHE A 86 -15.71 13.72 -3.13
N THR A 87 -15.67 12.38 -3.15
CA THR A 87 -16.79 11.53 -3.59
C THR A 87 -17.94 11.43 -2.58
N LEU A 88 -17.67 11.70 -1.29
CA LEU A 88 -18.71 11.80 -0.26
C LEU A 88 -19.80 12.81 -0.61
N GLY A 89 -19.45 13.89 -1.31
CA GLY A 89 -20.36 14.95 -1.68
C GLY A 89 -21.14 14.75 -2.98
N ASP A 90 -20.91 13.67 -3.73
CA ASP A 90 -21.54 13.47 -5.05
C ASP A 90 -23.03 13.11 -4.93
N GLU A 91 -23.41 12.37 -3.89
CA GLU A 91 -24.77 11.85 -3.72
C GLU A 91 -25.29 11.99 -2.28
N PRO A 92 -26.56 12.41 -2.10
CA PRO A 92 -27.17 12.50 -0.77
C PRO A 92 -27.22 11.13 -0.10
N ARG A 93 -26.77 11.07 1.15
CA ARG A 93 -26.69 9.83 1.94
C ARG A 93 -27.82 9.75 2.97
N LEU A 94 -28.16 8.53 3.37
CA LEU A 94 -28.98 8.30 4.56
C LEU A 94 -28.16 8.67 5.82
N PRO A 95 -28.80 8.95 6.96
CA PRO A 95 -28.08 9.13 8.21
C PRO A 95 -27.19 7.92 8.51
N GLY A 96 -25.97 8.19 8.97
CA GLY A 96 -25.04 7.16 9.40
C GLY A 96 -25.54 6.38 10.62
N ASP A 97 -24.91 5.24 10.88
CA ASP A 97 -25.25 4.41 12.04
C ASP A 97 -24.99 5.16 13.35
N ALA A 98 -25.81 4.90 14.38
CA ALA A 98 -25.70 5.63 15.65
C ALA A 98 -24.35 5.42 16.36
N ALA A 99 -23.75 4.23 16.20
CA ALA A 99 -22.45 3.90 16.75
C ALA A 99 -21.33 4.47 15.85
N ASP A 100 -21.29 4.03 14.59
CA ASP A 100 -20.11 4.18 13.73
C ASP A 100 -20.26 5.28 12.67
N GLY A 101 -21.42 5.93 12.60
CA GLY A 101 -21.70 7.01 11.65
C GLY A 101 -21.51 6.54 10.21
N TYR A 102 -20.57 7.17 9.52
CA TYR A 102 -20.16 6.86 8.14
C TYR A 102 -18.86 6.05 8.07
N ALA A 103 -18.32 5.56 9.19
CA ALA A 103 -17.00 4.91 9.22
C ALA A 103 -16.89 3.77 8.20
N SER A 104 -17.86 2.86 8.13
CA SER A 104 -17.83 1.74 7.17
C SER A 104 -17.92 2.20 5.71
N LEU A 105 -18.64 3.28 5.44
CA LEU A 105 -18.74 3.87 4.10
C LEU A 105 -17.43 4.53 3.69
N ILE A 106 -16.80 5.25 4.62
CA ILE A 106 -15.48 5.88 4.44
C ILE A 106 -14.42 4.79 4.25
N GLU A 107 -14.41 3.75 5.07
CA GLU A 107 -13.48 2.62 4.97
C GLU A 107 -13.58 1.93 3.61
N ALA A 108 -14.80 1.61 3.17
CA ALA A 108 -15.02 1.04 1.85
C ALA A 108 -14.51 1.97 0.73
N GLY A 109 -14.78 3.27 0.84
CA GLY A 109 -14.27 4.27 -0.10
C GLY A 109 -12.75 4.36 -0.12
N VAL A 110 -12.08 4.32 1.04
CA VAL A 110 -10.61 4.37 1.14
C VAL A 110 -10.00 3.12 0.51
N VAL A 111 -10.58 1.95 0.77
CA VAL A 111 -10.17 0.68 0.17
C VAL A 111 -10.32 0.71 -1.36
N GLU A 112 -11.40 1.28 -1.87
CA GLU A 112 -11.64 1.41 -3.32
C GLU A 112 -10.67 2.41 -3.96
N ALA A 113 -10.55 3.62 -3.39
CA ALA A 113 -9.66 4.68 -3.88
C ALA A 113 -8.18 4.28 -3.86
N GLY A 114 -7.77 3.46 -2.89
CA GLY A 114 -6.40 2.95 -2.77
C GLY A 114 -6.18 1.56 -3.38
N ALA A 115 -7.04 1.09 -4.29
CA ALA A 115 -6.89 -0.21 -4.92
C ALA A 115 -5.48 -0.40 -5.53
N GLY A 116 -4.75 -1.39 -5.03
CA GLY A 116 -3.39 -1.72 -5.48
C GLY A 116 -2.24 -1.01 -4.75
N GLN A 117 -2.56 -0.10 -3.82
CA GLN A 117 -1.57 0.63 -3.01
C GLN A 117 -1.19 -0.14 -1.75
N GLY A 118 -2.12 -0.91 -1.19
CA GLY A 118 -1.84 -1.79 -0.06
C GLY A 118 -2.97 -2.78 0.21
N PRO A 119 -2.80 -3.63 1.23
CA PRO A 119 -3.83 -4.59 1.62
C PRO A 119 -5.07 -3.86 2.15
N SER A 120 -6.26 -4.21 1.62
CA SER A 120 -7.53 -3.63 2.05
C SER A 120 -7.85 -3.89 3.53
N TYR A 121 -7.50 -5.07 4.04
CA TYR A 121 -7.71 -5.45 5.44
C TYR A 121 -6.86 -4.66 6.44
N ALA A 122 -5.89 -3.88 5.94
CA ALA A 122 -5.03 -3.08 6.80
C ALA A 122 -5.53 -1.64 6.97
N VAL A 123 -6.58 -1.24 6.25
CA VAL A 123 -7.24 0.04 6.42
C VAL A 123 -8.14 -0.03 7.66
N SER A 124 -8.16 1.03 8.45
CA SER A 124 -9.03 1.18 9.61
C SER A 124 -9.54 2.61 9.66
N VAL A 125 -10.84 2.75 9.87
CA VAL A 125 -11.51 4.03 10.04
C VAL A 125 -12.26 4.00 11.35
N GLU A 126 -11.93 4.90 12.26
CA GLU A 126 -12.57 4.98 13.57
C GLU A 126 -13.21 6.35 13.75
N ARG A 127 -14.45 6.36 14.24
CA ARG A 127 -15.13 7.61 14.59
C ARG A 127 -14.59 8.15 15.91
N VAL A 128 -14.21 9.42 15.92
CA VAL A 128 -13.66 10.08 17.12
C VAL A 128 -14.73 10.94 17.77
N GLY A 129 -15.05 10.60 19.03
CA GLY A 129 -16.04 11.32 19.84
C GLY A 129 -17.49 11.15 19.36
N SER A 130 -18.33 12.14 19.65
CA SER A 130 -19.75 12.14 19.26
C SER A 130 -20.03 12.92 17.97
N GLY A 131 -18.98 13.47 17.34
CA GLY A 131 -19.07 14.26 16.11
C GLY A 131 -19.05 13.40 14.85
N HIS A 132 -18.70 14.01 13.72
CA HIS A 132 -18.48 13.33 12.44
C HIS A 132 -17.01 13.45 12.02
N ASP A 133 -16.11 13.35 13.00
CA ASP A 133 -14.67 13.26 12.79
C ASP A 133 -14.27 11.78 12.75
N TYR A 134 -13.47 11.40 11.76
CA TYR A 134 -13.05 10.04 11.51
C TYR A 134 -11.54 9.98 11.36
N GLU A 135 -10.89 9.16 12.16
CA GLU A 135 -9.46 8.89 12.02
C GLU A 135 -9.27 7.73 11.03
N VAL A 136 -8.51 7.99 9.96
CA VAL A 136 -8.17 7.03 8.93
C VAL A 136 -6.71 6.61 9.11
N SER A 137 -6.48 5.31 9.24
CA SER A 137 -5.17 4.70 9.35
C SER A 137 -5.04 3.50 8.41
N ALA A 138 -3.81 3.17 8.02
CA ALA A 138 -3.55 1.97 7.26
C ALA A 138 -2.24 1.30 7.68
N GLY A 139 -2.24 -0.04 7.73
CA GLY A 139 -1.07 -0.82 8.12
C GLY A 139 0.12 -0.56 7.18
N GLY A 140 1.25 -0.18 7.77
CA GLY A 140 2.47 0.19 7.06
C GLY A 140 2.66 1.70 6.91
N ALA A 141 1.60 2.50 7.06
CA ALA A 141 1.71 3.95 7.09
C ALA A 141 2.04 4.41 8.52
N ASP A 142 3.05 5.29 8.65
CA ASP A 142 3.46 5.86 9.94
C ASP A 142 2.60 7.06 10.38
N SER A 143 1.57 7.40 9.61
CA SER A 143 0.71 8.56 9.85
C SER A 143 -0.76 8.21 9.73
N THR A 144 -1.56 8.85 10.57
CA THR A 144 -3.03 8.86 10.48
C THR A 144 -3.51 10.18 9.91
N VAL A 145 -4.74 10.18 9.41
CA VAL A 145 -5.38 11.31 8.74
C VAL A 145 -6.74 11.54 9.36
N CYS A 146 -7.07 12.79 9.66
CA CYS A 146 -8.35 13.17 10.21
C CYS A 146 -9.30 13.61 9.09
N LEU A 147 -10.41 12.90 8.94
CA LEU A 147 -11.47 13.20 7.98
C LEU A 147 -12.68 13.74 8.74
N ARG A 148 -12.99 15.02 8.51
CA ARG A 148 -14.14 15.69 9.14
C ARG A 148 -15.29 15.77 8.15
N VAL A 149 -16.39 15.09 8.44
CA VAL A 149 -17.62 15.14 7.66
C VAL A 149 -18.56 16.20 8.24
N THR A 150 -19.21 16.96 7.37
CA THR A 150 -20.29 17.89 7.70
C THR A 150 -21.55 17.45 6.98
N GLU A 151 -22.62 17.23 7.73
CA GLU A 151 -23.94 16.87 7.22
C GLU A 151 -24.80 18.12 7.04
N THR A 152 -25.47 18.25 5.90
CA THR A 152 -26.53 19.25 5.68
C THR A 152 -27.76 18.53 5.15
N GLU A 153 -28.95 18.80 5.69
CA GLU A 153 -30.18 18.15 5.21
C GLU A 153 -30.41 18.47 3.73
N SER A 154 -30.59 17.42 2.93
CA SER A 154 -30.67 17.54 1.47
C SER A 154 -32.00 18.14 1.04
N ALA A 155 -31.94 19.15 0.17
CA ALA A 155 -33.12 19.79 -0.41
C ALA A 155 -33.99 18.83 -1.25
N GLY A 156 -33.43 17.69 -1.67
CA GLY A 156 -34.11 16.64 -2.43
C GLY A 156 -35.11 15.80 -1.61
N GLY A 157 -35.21 16.02 -0.30
CA GLY A 157 -36.15 15.35 0.58
C GLY A 157 -35.78 13.89 0.92
N GLY A 158 -36.44 13.36 1.93
CA GLY A 158 -36.22 12.01 2.45
C GLY A 158 -36.84 10.88 1.61
N VAL A 159 -36.47 9.63 1.95
CA VAL A 159 -37.12 8.43 1.40
C VAL A 159 -38.37 8.13 2.22
N PHE A 160 -39.52 8.01 1.54
CA PHE A 160 -40.78 7.65 2.19
C PHE A 160 -40.91 6.12 2.30
N VAL A 161 -41.16 5.62 3.51
CA VAL A 161 -41.39 4.20 3.77
C VAL A 161 -42.88 4.00 4.07
N PRO A 162 -43.65 3.36 3.18
CA PRO A 162 -45.06 3.10 3.44
C PRO A 162 -45.22 2.13 4.62
N GLY A 163 -46.11 2.47 5.56
CA GLY A 163 -46.39 1.62 6.72
C GLY A 163 -47.01 0.29 6.31
N ALA A 164 -46.57 -0.81 6.94
CA ALA A 164 -46.98 -2.18 6.61
C ALA A 164 -48.52 -2.41 6.67
N ASP A 165 -49.24 -1.59 7.44
CA ASP A 165 -50.69 -1.72 7.66
C ASP A 165 -51.53 -0.61 6.99
N GLY A 166 -50.97 0.13 6.04
CA GLY A 166 -51.67 1.25 5.38
C GLY A 166 -51.85 2.50 6.26
N GLY A 167 -51.15 2.57 7.40
CA GLY A 167 -51.04 3.75 8.25
C GLY A 167 -50.04 4.80 7.72
N SER A 168 -49.94 5.93 8.41
CA SER A 168 -48.98 7.02 8.11
C SER A 168 -47.57 6.45 7.96
N GLY A 169 -46.99 6.59 6.76
CA GLY A 169 -45.61 6.20 6.51
C GLY A 169 -44.63 7.16 7.19
N ASP A 170 -43.43 6.66 7.45
CA ASP A 170 -42.34 7.44 8.05
C ASP A 170 -41.41 7.95 6.95
N SER A 171 -40.76 9.09 7.17
CA SER A 171 -39.83 9.69 6.19
C SER A 171 -38.43 9.75 6.76
N ILE A 172 -37.50 9.07 6.09
CA ILE A 172 -36.09 9.09 6.47
C ILE A 172 -35.39 10.22 5.71
N ALA A 173 -34.93 11.24 6.43
CA ALA A 173 -34.20 12.36 5.85
C ALA A 173 -32.92 11.88 5.12
N ARG A 174 -32.52 12.63 4.09
CA ARG A 174 -31.23 12.44 3.41
C ARG A 174 -30.36 13.67 3.66
N TYR A 175 -29.05 13.46 3.67
CA TYR A 175 -28.06 14.49 3.97
C TYR A 175 -27.06 14.61 2.82
N ASP A 176 -26.80 15.84 2.40
CA ASP A 176 -25.68 16.19 1.56
C ASP A 176 -24.44 16.24 2.46
N LEU A 177 -23.42 15.45 2.12
CA LEU A 177 -22.20 15.37 2.89
C LEU A 177 -21.12 16.24 2.26
N SER A 178 -20.29 16.84 3.09
CA SER A 178 -19.03 17.44 2.66
C SER A 178 -17.95 17.02 3.64
N ALA A 179 -16.72 16.84 3.16
CA ALA A 179 -15.64 16.41 4.02
C ALA A 179 -14.34 17.20 3.77
N THR A 180 -13.57 17.34 4.84
CA THR A 180 -12.22 17.93 4.80
C THR A 180 -11.21 16.97 5.40
N VAL A 181 -9.98 17.02 4.90
CA VAL A 181 -8.90 16.11 5.29
C VAL A 181 -7.74 16.90 5.89
N ASP A 182 -7.44 16.63 7.16
CA ASP A 182 -6.35 17.23 7.93
C ASP A 182 -5.27 16.17 8.22
N ASP A 183 -3.99 16.59 8.23
CA ASP A 183 -2.89 15.68 8.60
C ASP A 183 -2.89 15.40 10.12
N GLY A 184 -2.70 14.13 10.48
CA GLY A 184 -2.64 13.68 11.87
C GLY A 184 -3.97 13.15 12.41
N PRO A 185 -3.99 12.77 13.70
CA PRO A 185 -5.19 12.24 14.35
C PRO A 185 -6.26 13.31 14.54
N CYS A 186 -7.50 12.85 14.68
CA CYS A 186 -8.59 13.64 15.26
C CYS A 186 -8.49 13.60 16.81
#